data_AF-A0A929HKA3-F1
#
_entry.id   AF-A0A929HKA3-F1
#
_cell.length_a   1.000
_cell.length_b   1.000
_cell.length_c   1.000
_cell.angle_alpha   90.00
_cell.angle_beta   90.00
_cell.angle_gamma   90.00
#
_symmetry.space_group_name_H-M   'P 1'
#
loop_
_entity.id
_entity.type
_entity.pdbx_description
1 polymer ?
#
loop_
_entity_poly.entity_id
_entity_poly.type
_entity_poly.pdbx_seq_one_letter_code
_entity_poly.pdbx_strand_id
1 'polypeptide(L)'
;MKKLALSFILALFVLVGISQNAQAIPVEATYTASGSSGNYTLDFTLHNNMTIADDQSIYFFAIELDRDLSVSPATGWAVWNGGASSSYGTTGVTYKSNFTTSYLGPDAVGSGESLSGFNIHTAVIPTTIHFLVYAYGGNYSGTEHFSTSTNPGFEGIATAASVPEPSTLLLLGSGLAGLGFVRRRFKK
;
A
#
# COMPACT_ATOMS: atom_id res chain seq x y z
N MET A 1 -6.91 44.46 -13.57
CA MET A 1 -7.69 43.26 -13.17
C MET A 1 -7.64 42.13 -14.19
N LYS A 2 -7.91 42.35 -15.48
CA LYS A 2 -7.87 41.29 -16.52
C LYS A 2 -6.52 40.56 -16.69
N LYS A 3 -5.39 41.26 -16.51
CA LYS A 3 -4.03 40.69 -16.61
C LYS A 3 -3.63 39.79 -15.42
N LEU A 4 -4.24 39.99 -14.24
CA LEU A 4 -3.99 39.14 -13.07
C LEU A 4 -4.76 37.81 -13.16
N ALA A 5 -6.01 37.84 -13.65
CA ALA A 5 -6.82 36.64 -13.80
C ALA A 5 -6.22 35.65 -14.83
N LEU A 6 -5.65 36.16 -15.93
CA LEU A 6 -5.01 35.33 -16.95
C LEU A 6 -3.72 34.66 -16.45
N SER A 7 -2.95 35.35 -15.60
CA SER A 7 -1.71 34.81 -15.00
C SER A 7 -2.01 33.69 -13.99
N PHE A 8 -3.12 33.80 -13.26
CA PHE A 8 -3.56 32.77 -12.30
C PHE A 8 -4.06 31.49 -12.99
N ILE A 9 -4.76 31.63 -14.11
CA ILE A 9 -5.24 30.50 -14.93
C ILE A 9 -4.05 29.77 -15.59
N LEU A 10 -3.05 30.51 -16.08
CA LEU A 10 -1.87 29.93 -16.71
C LEU A 10 -0.99 29.16 -15.70
N ALA A 11 -0.86 29.66 -14.47
CA ALA A 11 -0.16 28.96 -13.39
C ALA A 11 -0.85 27.64 -12.98
N LEU A 12 -2.20 27.60 -13.05
CA LEU A 12 -2.98 26.39 -12.75
C LEU A 12 -2.74 25.29 -13.80
N PHE A 13 -2.59 25.66 -15.08
CA PHE A 13 -2.32 24.69 -16.16
C PHE A 13 -0.90 24.12 -16.14
N VAL A 14 0.09 24.89 -15.68
CA VAL A 14 1.48 24.40 -15.54
C VAL A 14 1.61 23.40 -14.39
N LEU A 15 0.80 23.53 -13.32
CA LEU A 15 0.78 22.54 -12.23
C LEU A 15 0.16 21.19 -12.64
N VAL A 16 -0.77 21.18 -13.60
CA VAL A 16 -1.43 19.94 -14.06
C VAL A 16 -0.56 19.16 -15.05
N GLY A 17 0.40 19.82 -15.73
CA GLY A 17 1.23 19.20 -16.77
C GLY A 17 2.39 18.30 -16.30
N ILE A 18 2.59 18.13 -15.00
CA ILE A 18 3.68 17.32 -14.42
C ILE A 18 3.17 16.00 -13.82
N SER A 19 2.02 15.49 -14.25
CA SER A 19 1.62 14.11 -13.97
C SER A 19 2.57 13.19 -14.74
N GLN A 20 3.71 12.87 -14.14
CA GLN A 20 4.68 11.94 -14.67
C GLN A 20 3.99 10.59 -14.92
N ASN A 21 4.38 9.91 -15.99
CA ASN A 21 4.04 8.51 -16.24
C ASN A 21 4.68 7.66 -15.13
N ALA A 22 4.10 7.65 -13.94
CA ALA A 22 4.42 6.66 -12.92
C ALA A 22 3.94 5.32 -13.48
N GLN A 23 4.88 4.51 -13.98
CA GLN A 23 4.60 3.09 -14.16
C GLN A 23 4.27 2.55 -12.78
N ALA A 24 3.04 2.03 -12.62
CA ALA A 24 2.65 1.41 -11.37
C ALA A 24 3.58 0.22 -11.12
N ILE A 25 4.13 0.13 -9.91
CA ILE A 25 4.90 -1.03 -9.48
C ILE A 25 3.93 -2.22 -9.52
N PRO A 26 4.28 -3.35 -10.18
CA PRO A 26 3.35 -4.45 -10.48
C PRO A 26 2.61 -4.98 -9.25
N VAL A 27 3.29 -5.02 -8.12
CA VAL A 27 2.70 -5.33 -6.82
C VAL A 27 3.22 -4.33 -5.80
N GLU A 28 2.31 -3.81 -4.98
CA GLU A 28 2.63 -2.90 -3.88
C GLU A 28 1.99 -3.41 -2.59
N ALA A 29 2.67 -3.25 -1.46
CA ALA A 29 2.09 -3.45 -0.15
C ALA A 29 2.17 -2.14 0.64
N THR A 30 1.05 -1.72 1.22
CA THR A 30 0.99 -0.59 2.15
C THR A 30 0.57 -1.08 3.52
N TYR A 31 0.79 -0.30 4.57
CA TYR A 31 0.27 -0.63 5.90
C TYR A 31 -0.16 0.60 6.70
N THR A 32 -1.14 0.40 7.58
CA THR A 32 -1.44 1.35 8.66
C THR A 32 -1.00 0.75 9.99
N ALA A 33 -0.57 1.61 10.91
CA ALA A 33 -0.22 1.20 12.26
C ALA A 33 -1.22 1.77 13.26
N SER A 34 -1.65 0.94 14.20
CA SER A 34 -2.48 1.34 15.34
C SER A 34 -1.92 0.77 16.63
N GLY A 35 -2.37 1.28 17.79
CA GLY A 35 -1.89 0.86 19.10
C GLY A 35 -0.88 1.82 19.73
N SER A 36 -0.05 1.30 20.62
CA SER A 36 0.91 2.10 21.40
C SER A 36 2.25 1.37 21.53
N SER A 37 3.27 2.06 22.04
CA SER A 37 4.62 1.50 22.19
C SER A 37 4.58 0.17 22.95
N GLY A 38 5.19 -0.87 22.35
CA GLY A 38 5.18 -2.23 22.89
C GLY A 38 3.98 -3.08 22.47
N ASN A 39 2.97 -2.52 21.82
CA ASN A 39 1.80 -3.24 21.32
C ASN A 39 1.16 -2.50 20.13
N TYR A 40 1.73 -2.68 18.95
CA TYR A 40 1.19 -2.18 17.69
C TYR A 40 0.50 -3.30 16.91
N THR A 41 -0.51 -2.92 16.14
CA THR A 41 -1.07 -3.73 15.06
C THR A 41 -0.76 -3.03 13.74
N LEU A 42 -0.09 -3.74 12.84
CA LEU A 42 0.11 -3.33 11.46
C LEU A 42 -0.94 -4.02 10.59
N ASP A 43 -1.81 -3.25 9.94
CA ASP A 43 -2.79 -3.75 8.97
C ASP A 43 -2.29 -3.47 7.56
N PHE A 44 -1.89 -4.54 6.85
CA PHE A 44 -1.35 -4.45 5.51
C PHE A 44 -2.47 -4.51 4.47
N THR A 45 -2.31 -3.70 3.43
CA THR A 45 -3.09 -3.76 2.19
C THR A 45 -2.17 -4.16 1.05
N LEU A 46 -2.58 -5.19 0.32
CA LEU A 46 -1.88 -5.68 -0.85
C LEU A 46 -2.57 -5.17 -2.11
N HIS A 47 -1.80 -4.57 -3.02
CA HIS A 47 -2.27 -4.02 -4.29
C HIS A 47 -1.68 -4.85 -5.43
N ASN A 48 -2.56 -5.44 -6.24
CA ASN A 48 -2.16 -6.10 -7.47
C ASN A 48 -2.33 -5.11 -8.63
N ASN A 49 -1.26 -4.41 -8.98
CA ASN A 49 -1.26 -3.43 -10.07
C ASN A 49 -0.85 -4.05 -11.42
N MET A 50 -0.72 -5.38 -11.50
CA MET A 50 -0.52 -6.07 -12.77
C MET A 50 -1.69 -5.77 -13.70
N THR A 51 -1.43 -5.78 -15.01
CA THR A 51 -2.48 -5.44 -15.96
C THR A 51 -3.52 -6.54 -15.99
N ILE A 52 -4.77 -6.19 -16.32
CA ILE A 52 -5.84 -7.18 -16.52
C ILE A 52 -5.46 -8.16 -17.64
N ALA A 53 -4.62 -7.74 -18.60
CA ALA A 53 -4.13 -8.59 -19.66
C ALA A 53 -3.18 -9.70 -19.19
N ASP A 54 -2.49 -9.53 -18.05
CA ASP A 54 -1.61 -10.56 -17.49
C ASP A 54 -2.43 -11.70 -16.83
N ASP A 55 -3.69 -11.44 -16.44
CA ASP A 55 -4.62 -12.38 -15.80
C ASP A 55 -4.01 -13.11 -14.58
N GLN A 56 -3.32 -12.37 -13.73
CA GLN A 56 -2.63 -12.90 -12.55
C GLN A 56 -3.38 -12.57 -11.28
N SER A 57 -3.52 -13.56 -10.39
CA SER A 57 -4.09 -13.37 -9.06
C SER A 57 -3.05 -13.69 -8.00
N ILE A 58 -2.85 -12.76 -7.05
CA ILE A 58 -1.96 -12.98 -5.92
C ILE A 58 -2.62 -13.94 -4.94
N TYR A 59 -1.94 -15.05 -4.62
CA TYR A 59 -2.44 -16.11 -3.73
C TYR A 59 -1.52 -16.39 -2.53
N PHE A 60 -0.36 -15.74 -2.49
CA PHE A 60 0.61 -15.84 -1.41
C PHE A 60 1.19 -14.47 -1.09
N PHE A 61 1.29 -14.16 0.21
CA PHE A 61 1.83 -12.91 0.72
C PHE A 61 2.62 -13.17 1.99
N ALA A 62 3.84 -12.65 2.07
CA ALA A 62 4.72 -12.81 3.20
C ALA A 62 5.44 -11.52 3.56
N ILE A 63 5.71 -11.34 4.85
CA ILE A 63 6.26 -10.15 5.47
C ILE A 63 7.46 -10.52 6.34
N GLU A 64 8.52 -9.71 6.26
CA GLU A 64 9.68 -9.76 7.14
C GLU A 64 9.36 -9.14 8.50
N LEU A 65 8.48 -9.81 9.25
CA LEU A 65 8.18 -9.49 10.65
C LEU A 65 8.11 -10.78 11.44
N ASP A 66 8.71 -10.76 12.63
CA ASP A 66 8.63 -11.88 13.56
C ASP A 66 7.19 -12.28 13.82
N ARG A 67 6.95 -13.59 13.76
CA ARG A 67 5.66 -14.20 14.05
C ARG A 67 5.49 -14.32 15.56
N ASP A 68 5.36 -13.20 16.26
CA ASP A 68 4.89 -13.21 17.64
C ASP A 68 3.38 -13.51 17.63
N LEU A 69 3.06 -14.80 17.41
CA LEU A 69 1.82 -15.59 17.56
C LEU A 69 0.43 -15.00 17.21
N SER A 70 0.24 -13.70 17.11
CA SER A 70 -1.00 -13.04 16.69
C SER A 70 -0.78 -12.41 15.32
N VAL A 71 -0.95 -13.22 14.29
CA VAL A 71 -1.23 -12.75 12.93
C VAL A 71 -2.68 -13.09 12.62
N SER A 72 -3.39 -12.17 11.97
CA SER A 72 -4.74 -12.43 11.44
C SER A 72 -4.71 -12.28 9.92
N PRO A 73 -5.02 -13.32 9.16
CA PRO A 73 -5.15 -13.20 7.71
C PRO A 73 -6.35 -12.33 7.34
N ALA A 74 -6.32 -11.77 6.13
CA ALA A 74 -7.50 -11.19 5.50
C ALA A 74 -8.61 -12.25 5.31
N THR A 75 -9.85 -11.81 5.12
CA THR A 75 -10.98 -12.71 4.84
C THR A 75 -10.67 -13.60 3.64
N GLY A 76 -10.93 -14.91 3.75
CA GLY A 76 -10.65 -15.88 2.68
C GLY A 76 -9.20 -16.33 2.58
N TRP A 77 -8.31 -15.79 3.42
CA TRP A 77 -6.91 -16.19 3.52
C TRP A 77 -6.65 -16.96 4.82
N ALA A 78 -5.58 -17.75 4.82
CA ALA A 78 -5.11 -18.49 5.97
C ALA A 78 -3.63 -18.22 6.21
N VAL A 79 -3.17 -18.42 7.45
CA VAL A 79 -1.75 -18.44 7.76
C VAL A 79 -1.11 -19.64 7.07
N TRP A 80 -0.01 -19.42 6.35
CA TRP A 80 0.68 -20.50 5.68
C TRP A 80 1.53 -21.30 6.68
N ASN A 81 1.33 -22.61 6.73
CA ASN A 81 1.99 -23.49 7.70
C ASN A 81 3.34 -24.05 7.23
N GLY A 82 3.84 -23.61 6.06
CA GLY A 82 5.10 -24.11 5.50
C GLY A 82 6.37 -23.53 6.15
N GLY A 83 6.24 -22.68 7.17
CA GLY A 83 7.36 -22.11 7.91
C GLY A 83 7.83 -20.76 7.37
N ALA A 84 9.01 -20.32 7.79
CA ALA A 84 9.59 -19.06 7.34
C ALA A 84 10.15 -19.18 5.91
N SER A 85 9.90 -18.18 5.08
CA SER A 85 10.08 -18.26 3.63
C SER A 85 11.44 -17.73 3.13
N SER A 86 12.56 -18.07 3.76
CA SER A 86 13.89 -17.59 3.31
C SER A 86 14.33 -18.12 1.93
N SER A 87 13.76 -19.25 1.50
CA SER A 87 14.08 -19.87 0.20
C SER A 87 13.18 -19.44 -0.96
N TYR A 88 12.16 -18.61 -0.69
CA TYR A 88 11.17 -18.21 -1.70
C TYR A 88 11.42 -16.81 -2.27
N GLY A 89 12.33 -16.04 -1.70
CA GLY A 89 12.76 -14.73 -2.21
C GLY A 89 14.16 -14.78 -2.81
N THR A 90 14.61 -13.66 -3.37
CA THR A 90 15.98 -13.50 -3.92
C THR A 90 16.92 -12.76 -2.98
N THR A 91 16.36 -12.04 -2.01
CA THR A 91 17.11 -11.12 -1.14
C THR A 91 17.78 -11.78 0.07
N GLY A 92 17.56 -13.09 0.28
CA GLY A 92 18.01 -13.81 1.48
C GLY A 92 17.28 -13.41 2.77
N VAL A 93 16.26 -12.55 2.65
CA VAL A 93 15.37 -12.14 3.75
C VAL A 93 14.51 -13.32 4.20
N THR A 94 14.29 -13.43 5.51
CA THR A 94 13.44 -14.48 6.08
C THR A 94 12.06 -13.92 6.42
N TYR A 95 11.08 -14.20 5.57
CA TYR A 95 9.69 -13.79 5.79
C TYR A 95 9.00 -14.76 6.76
N LYS A 96 8.74 -14.33 7.99
CA LYS A 96 8.23 -15.19 9.08
C LYS A 96 6.70 -15.13 9.21
N SER A 97 6.08 -14.05 8.74
CA SER A 97 4.63 -13.88 8.72
C SER A 97 4.13 -14.07 7.30
N ASN A 98 3.36 -15.11 7.03
CA ASN A 98 2.94 -15.45 5.68
C ASN A 98 1.51 -15.97 5.64
N PHE A 99 0.87 -15.67 4.53
CA PHE A 99 -0.55 -15.86 4.29
C PHE A 99 -0.71 -16.48 2.90
N THR A 100 -1.72 -17.33 2.78
CA THR A 100 -2.07 -17.93 1.49
C THR A 100 -3.57 -18.14 1.38
N THR A 101 -4.05 -18.20 0.15
CA THR A 101 -5.37 -18.71 -0.19
C THR A 101 -5.24 -19.74 -1.31
N SER A 102 -6.35 -20.34 -1.76
CA SER A 102 -6.34 -21.24 -2.91
C SER A 102 -5.83 -20.50 -4.14
N TYR A 103 -4.92 -21.11 -4.89
CA TYR A 103 -4.56 -20.63 -6.22
C TYR A 103 -5.83 -20.55 -7.08
N LEU A 104 -6.05 -19.43 -7.77
CA LEU A 104 -7.26 -19.15 -8.57
C LEU A 104 -8.58 -19.25 -7.79
N GLY A 105 -8.52 -19.19 -6.45
CA GLY A 105 -9.69 -19.11 -5.60
C GLY A 105 -10.37 -17.74 -5.69
N PRO A 106 -11.64 -17.63 -5.29
CA PRO A 106 -12.39 -16.37 -5.30
C PRO A 106 -11.82 -15.30 -4.36
N ASP A 107 -10.95 -15.70 -3.43
CA ASP A 107 -10.33 -14.81 -2.45
C ASP A 107 -8.92 -14.34 -2.87
N ALA A 108 -8.38 -14.84 -3.99
CA ALA A 108 -7.11 -14.38 -4.53
C ALA A 108 -7.23 -12.94 -5.07
N VAL A 109 -6.18 -12.13 -4.93
CA VAL A 109 -6.25 -10.71 -5.32
C VAL A 109 -6.01 -10.59 -6.83
N GLY A 110 -7.06 -10.35 -7.61
CA GLY A 110 -6.99 -10.25 -9.06
C GLY A 110 -6.26 -8.99 -9.56
N SER A 111 -5.90 -8.97 -10.84
CA SER A 111 -5.28 -7.79 -11.48
C SER A 111 -6.15 -6.54 -11.33
N GLY A 112 -5.57 -5.45 -10.84
CA GLY A 112 -6.24 -4.18 -10.56
C GLY A 112 -6.99 -4.15 -9.22
N GLU A 113 -6.96 -5.23 -8.43
CA GLU A 113 -7.63 -5.31 -7.15
C GLU A 113 -6.69 -5.02 -5.98
N SER A 114 -7.28 -4.82 -4.80
CA SER A 114 -6.54 -4.66 -3.55
C SER A 114 -7.26 -5.35 -2.41
N LEU A 115 -6.51 -5.87 -1.45
CA LEU A 115 -7.05 -6.57 -0.29
C LEU A 115 -6.33 -6.14 1.00
N SER A 116 -7.12 -5.65 1.96
CA SER A 116 -6.68 -5.27 3.31
C SER A 116 -7.06 -6.35 4.33
N GLY A 117 -6.56 -6.21 5.57
CA GLY A 117 -6.92 -7.07 6.70
C GLY A 117 -5.85 -8.09 7.08
N PHE A 118 -4.65 -7.98 6.50
CA PHE A 118 -3.48 -8.76 6.92
C PHE A 118 -2.87 -8.09 8.15
N ASN A 119 -3.28 -8.54 9.33
CA ASN A 119 -2.87 -7.92 10.59
C ASN A 119 -1.69 -8.66 11.21
N ILE A 120 -0.64 -7.91 11.57
CA ILE A 120 0.54 -8.42 12.27
C ILE A 120 0.77 -7.57 13.52
N HIS A 121 0.88 -8.22 14.68
CA HIS A 121 1.24 -7.55 15.91
C HIS A 121 2.76 -7.42 16.06
N THR A 122 3.22 -6.27 16.56
CA THR A 122 4.64 -6.02 16.82
C THR A 122 4.84 -5.07 18.01
N ALA A 123 5.93 -5.24 18.75
CA ALA A 123 6.31 -4.33 19.84
C ALA A 123 6.84 -2.99 19.32
N VAL A 124 7.45 -2.98 18.14
CA VAL A 124 8.08 -1.81 17.50
C VAL A 124 7.71 -1.78 16.03
N ILE A 125 7.35 -0.62 15.50
CA ILE A 125 7.13 -0.43 14.06
C ILE A 125 8.52 -0.31 13.39
N PRO A 126 8.93 -1.25 12.53
CA PRO A 126 10.22 -1.14 11.86
C PRO A 126 10.26 0.02 10.88
N THR A 127 11.44 0.57 10.63
CA THR A 127 11.67 1.61 9.62
C THR A 127 11.57 1.06 8.20
N THR A 128 11.77 -0.24 8.03
CA THR A 128 11.74 -0.93 6.75
C THR A 128 11.10 -2.28 6.97
N ILE A 129 10.11 -2.61 6.14
CA ILE A 129 9.39 -3.88 6.21
C ILE A 129 9.42 -4.46 4.81
N HIS A 130 10.14 -5.57 4.63
CA HIS A 130 10.17 -6.25 3.35
C HIS A 130 8.93 -7.11 3.18
N PHE A 131 8.43 -7.20 1.94
CA PHE A 131 7.39 -8.13 1.56
C PHE A 131 7.82 -9.03 0.39
N LEU A 132 7.10 -10.13 0.27
CA LEU A 132 7.22 -11.13 -0.78
C LEU A 132 5.82 -11.58 -1.19
N VAL A 133 5.57 -11.74 -2.48
CA VAL A 133 4.31 -12.30 -3.00
C VAL A 133 4.56 -13.33 -4.08
N TYR A 134 3.58 -14.21 -4.29
CA TYR A 134 3.43 -14.99 -5.52
C TYR A 134 2.04 -14.83 -6.10
N ALA A 135 1.98 -14.73 -7.42
CA ALA A 135 0.75 -14.76 -8.19
C ALA A 135 0.69 -15.98 -9.08
N TYR A 136 -0.51 -16.34 -9.52
CA TYR A 136 -0.75 -17.46 -10.45
C TYR A 136 -1.95 -17.16 -11.35
N GLY A 137 -1.98 -17.77 -12.54
CA GLY A 137 -3.06 -17.66 -13.50
C GLY A 137 -2.55 -17.62 -14.94
N GLY A 138 -2.61 -16.44 -15.55
CA GLY A 138 -2.17 -16.18 -16.91
C GLY A 138 -0.66 -16.13 -17.07
N ASN A 139 -0.17 -15.17 -17.86
CA ASN A 139 1.26 -14.96 -18.07
C ASN A 139 1.59 -13.51 -17.79
N TYR A 140 2.40 -13.29 -16.75
CA TYR A 140 2.97 -11.99 -16.48
C TYR A 140 4.04 -11.66 -17.52
N SER A 141 3.87 -10.53 -18.18
CA SER A 141 4.73 -10.09 -19.29
C SER A 141 5.88 -9.15 -18.86
N GLY A 142 5.88 -8.69 -17.61
CA GLY A 142 6.93 -7.84 -17.06
C GLY A 142 8.24 -8.59 -16.80
N THR A 143 9.27 -7.84 -16.44
CA THR A 143 10.65 -8.36 -16.22
C THR A 143 11.10 -8.32 -14.77
N GLU A 144 10.28 -7.74 -13.89
CA GLU A 144 10.57 -7.44 -12.49
C GLU A 144 10.38 -8.66 -11.56
N HIS A 145 9.91 -9.79 -12.09
CA HIS A 145 9.68 -11.01 -11.32
C HIS A 145 10.94 -11.89 -11.27
N PHE A 146 11.08 -12.71 -10.22
CA PHE A 146 12.23 -13.62 -10.07
C PHE A 146 11.92 -15.12 -10.25
N SER A 147 10.66 -15.47 -10.50
CA SER A 147 10.18 -16.85 -10.74
C SER A 147 9.81 -17.05 -12.22
N THR A 148 8.78 -17.85 -12.54
CA THR A 148 8.26 -18.02 -13.91
C THR A 148 7.17 -16.99 -14.23
N SER A 149 6.89 -16.76 -15.52
CA SER A 149 5.78 -15.88 -15.95
C SER A 149 4.40 -16.37 -15.52
N THR A 150 4.24 -17.68 -15.31
CA THR A 150 2.98 -18.31 -14.87
C THR A 150 2.82 -18.37 -13.36
N ASN A 151 3.90 -18.20 -12.61
CA ASN A 151 3.91 -18.13 -11.15
C ASN A 151 4.93 -17.07 -10.69
N PRO A 152 4.73 -15.80 -11.08
CA PRO A 152 5.71 -14.76 -10.83
C PRO A 152 5.80 -14.48 -9.33
N GLY A 153 7.02 -14.25 -8.87
CA GLY A 153 7.31 -13.81 -7.52
C GLY A 153 7.78 -12.36 -7.55
N PHE A 154 7.33 -11.56 -6.59
CA PHE A 154 7.77 -10.17 -6.42
C PHE A 154 8.21 -9.91 -4.99
N GLU A 155 9.25 -9.09 -4.83
CA GLU A 155 9.75 -8.60 -3.55
C GLU A 155 9.73 -7.07 -3.55
N GLY A 156 9.52 -6.48 -2.38
CA GLY A 156 9.52 -5.03 -2.24
C GLY A 156 9.59 -4.57 -0.79
N ILE A 157 9.46 -3.25 -0.59
CA ILE A 157 9.38 -2.62 0.72
C ILE A 157 7.95 -2.11 0.90
N ALA A 158 7.29 -2.52 1.99
CA ALA A 158 5.97 -2.03 2.32
C ALA A 158 6.05 -0.57 2.80
N THR A 159 5.15 0.27 2.31
CA THR A 159 5.11 1.70 2.64
C THR A 159 4.02 1.99 3.66
N ALA A 160 4.30 2.88 4.60
CA ALA A 160 3.27 3.36 5.51
C ALA A 160 2.23 4.15 4.69
N ALA A 161 0.96 3.73 4.74
CA ALA A 161 -0.11 4.46 4.10
C ALA A 161 -0.18 5.87 4.70
N SER A 162 -0.19 6.89 3.85
CA SER A 162 -0.38 8.27 4.29
C SER A 162 -1.77 8.37 4.89
N VAL A 163 -1.87 8.42 6.20
CA VAL A 163 -3.13 8.74 6.87
C VAL A 163 -3.45 10.20 6.51
N PRO A 164 -4.53 10.48 5.74
CA PRO A 164 -4.85 11.84 5.38
C PRO A 164 -4.93 12.66 6.65
N GLU A 165 -4.18 13.77 6.70
CA GLU A 165 -4.29 14.68 7.83
C GLU A 165 -5.78 14.98 8.03
N PRO A 166 -6.30 14.84 9.26
CA PRO A 166 -7.72 14.98 9.45
C PRO A 166 -8.13 16.35 8.94
N SER A 167 -9.17 16.38 8.10
CA SER A 167 -9.71 17.60 7.47
C SER A 167 -10.06 18.69 8.49
N THR A 168 -10.10 18.33 9.77
CA THR A 168 -10.13 19.24 10.92
C THR A 168 -8.99 20.24 10.94
N LEU A 169 -7.76 19.90 10.51
CA LEU A 169 -6.65 20.86 10.47
C LEU A 169 -6.87 21.91 9.37
N LEU A 170 -7.34 21.49 8.21
CA LEU A 170 -7.73 22.39 7.13
C LEU A 170 -8.96 23.22 7.53
N LEU A 171 -9.97 22.62 8.17
CA LEU A 171 -11.17 23.30 8.65
C LEU A 171 -10.85 24.30 9.77
N LEU A 172 -9.96 23.93 10.69
CA LEU A 172 -9.48 24.82 11.76
C LEU A 172 -8.68 25.98 11.16
N GLY A 173 -7.76 25.70 10.24
CA GLY A 173 -6.97 26.71 9.56
C GLY A 173 -7.85 27.70 8.77
N SER A 174 -8.79 27.17 7.98
CA SER A 174 -9.73 27.99 7.19
C SER A 174 -10.75 28.73 8.06
N GLY A 175 -11.23 28.12 9.15
CA GLY A 175 -12.12 28.76 10.12
C GLY A 175 -11.47 29.92 10.85
N LEU A 176 -10.23 29.75 11.32
CA LEU A 176 -9.45 30.82 11.95
C LEU A 176 -9.14 31.96 10.97
N ALA A 177 -8.77 31.63 9.73
CA ALA A 177 -8.58 32.63 8.68
C ALA A 177 -9.87 33.42 8.43
N GLY A 178 -11.01 32.73 8.30
CA GLY A 178 -12.33 33.34 8.15
C GLY A 178 -12.67 34.31 9.28
N LEU A 179 -12.50 33.89 10.54
CA LEU A 179 -12.70 34.75 11.72
C LEU A 179 -11.78 35.98 11.72
N GLY A 180 -10.52 35.82 11.30
CA GLY A 180 -9.57 36.91 11.13
C GLY A 180 -10.05 37.97 10.13
N PHE A 181 -10.59 37.53 8.98
CA PHE A 181 -11.17 38.42 7.97
C PHE A 181 -12.42 39.13 8.48
N VAL A 182 -13.30 38.42 9.19
CA VAL A 182 -14.53 39.00 9.78
C VAL A 182 -14.17 40.09 10.79
N ARG A 183 -13.21 39.83 11.70
CA ARG A 183 -12.78 40.82 12.70
C ARG A 183 -12.21 42.10 12.08
N ARG A 184 -11.54 42.00 10.92
CA ARG A 184 -11.00 43.17 10.22
C ARG A 184 -12.08 44.07 9.63
N ARG A 185 -13.27 43.53 9.33
CA ARG A 185 -14.39 44.28 8.76
C ARG A 185 -15.13 45.15 9.79
N PHE A 186 -15.13 44.74 11.07
CA PHE A 186 -15.80 45.46 12.16
C PHE A 186 -14.95 46.54 12.85
N LYS A 187 -13.69 46.75 12.41
CA LYS A 187 -12.80 47.81 12.93
C LYS A 187 -12.68 49.03 12.00
N LYS A 188 -13.51 49.10 10.95
CA LYS A 188 -13.75 50.30 10.15
C LYS A 188 -15.13 50.84 10.46
#